data_AF-A0A967RR57-F1
#
_entry.id   AF-A0A967RR57-F1
#
_cell.length_a   1.000
_cell.length_b   1.000
_cell.length_c   1.000
_cell.angle_alpha   90.00
_cell.angle_beta   90.00
_cell.angle_gamma   90.00
#
_symmetry.space_group_name_H-M   'P 1'
#
loop_
_entity.id
_entity.type
_entity.pdbx_description
1 polymer ?
#
loop_
_entity_poly.entity_id
_entity_poly.type
_entity_poly.pdbx_seq_one_letter_code
_entity_poly.pdbx_strand_id
1 'polypeptide(L)'
;LDVEGVDAAHKIAVLSSLAYCCELDFDQVHIEGITQIDPSDIQFAEDFGYQIKLLAISRNAGERIEVRVHPTMIPQEHMLAKVEGAYNAIHISGDAV
;
A
#
# COMPACT_ATOMS: atom_id res chain seq x y z
N LEU A 1 12.50 6.84 7.69
CA LEU A 1 12.25 5.44 7.28
C LEU A 1 10.74 5.19 7.19
N ASP A 2 10.00 5.41 8.28
CA ASP A 2 8.56 5.08 8.34
C ASP A 2 7.67 6.08 7.60
N VAL A 3 7.86 7.39 7.84
CA VAL A 3 7.04 8.45 7.20
C VAL A 3 7.27 8.54 5.69
N GLU A 4 8.47 8.18 5.25
CA GLU A 4 8.86 8.14 3.83
C GLU A 4 8.46 6.83 3.12
N GLY A 5 7.83 5.88 3.81
CA GLY A 5 7.35 4.63 3.22
C GLY A 5 8.43 3.58 2.90
N VAL A 6 9.69 3.82 3.23
CA VAL A 6 10.83 2.92 2.92
C VAL A 6 10.72 1.58 3.65
N ASP A 7 10.24 1.57 4.90
CA ASP A 7 10.00 0.32 5.64
C ASP A 7 8.93 -0.54 4.95
N ALA A 8 7.82 0.08 4.57
CA ALA A 8 6.75 -0.58 3.83
C ALA A 8 7.22 -1.08 2.46
N ALA A 9 8.13 -0.34 1.80
CA ALA A 9 8.72 -0.72 0.52
C ALA A 9 9.56 -2.00 0.64
N HIS A 10 10.41 -2.11 1.66
CA HIS A 10 11.20 -3.33 1.89
C HIS A 10 10.29 -4.53 2.19
N LYS A 11 9.26 -4.31 3.01
CA LYS A 11 8.27 -5.37 3.35
C LYS A 11 7.55 -5.87 2.11
N ILE A 12 7.06 -4.97 1.24
CA ILE A 12 6.34 -5.38 0.04
C ILE A 12 7.25 -6.01 -1.01
N ALA A 13 8.52 -5.61 -1.12
CA ALA A 13 9.47 -6.26 -2.01
C ALA A 13 9.64 -7.75 -1.65
N VAL A 14 9.85 -8.06 -0.37
CA VAL A 14 9.94 -9.45 0.11
C VAL A 14 8.64 -10.22 -0.13
N LEU A 15 7.49 -9.64 0.25
CA LEU A 15 6.19 -10.29 0.06
C LEU A 15 5.88 -10.56 -1.41
N SER A 16 6.27 -9.65 -2.30
CA SER A 16 6.04 -9.77 -3.75
C SER A 16 6.93 -10.85 -4.36
N SER A 17 8.20 -10.92 -3.96
CA SER A 17 9.09 -12.01 -4.38
C SER A 17 8.58 -13.38 -3.94
N LEU A 18 8.00 -13.47 -2.73
CA LEU A 18 7.35 -14.69 -2.25
C LEU A 18 6.06 -15.01 -3.00
N ALA A 19 5.23 -14.02 -3.31
CA ALA A 19 3.95 -14.21 -3.99
C ALA A 19 4.10 -14.61 -5.46
N TYR A 20 5.11 -14.10 -6.16
CA TYR A 20 5.29 -14.31 -7.60
C TYR A 20 6.54 -15.13 -7.96
N CYS A 21 7.28 -15.64 -6.97
CA CYS A 21 8.49 -16.43 -7.17
C CYS A 21 9.50 -15.75 -8.11
N CYS A 22 9.71 -14.43 -7.95
CA CYS A 22 10.59 -13.63 -8.79
C CYS A 22 11.57 -12.78 -7.96
N GLU A 23 12.71 -12.45 -8.55
CA GLU A 23 13.58 -11.40 -8.01
C GLU A 23 13.00 -10.02 -8.35
N LEU A 24 12.97 -9.14 -7.36
CA LEU A 24 12.54 -7.76 -7.52
C LEU A 24 13.72 -6.82 -7.40
N ASP A 25 13.78 -5.87 -8.33
CA ASP A 25 14.68 -4.74 -8.27
C ASP A 25 14.05 -3.66 -7.36
N PHE A 26 14.64 -3.45 -6.18
CA PHE A 26 14.10 -2.51 -5.20
C PHE A 26 14.08 -1.07 -5.71
N ASP A 27 15.04 -0.71 -6.57
CA ASP A 27 15.15 0.65 -7.12
C ASP A 27 13.99 0.98 -8.09
N GLN A 28 13.23 -0.05 -8.52
CA GLN A 28 12.04 0.11 -9.36
C GLN A 28 10.74 0.22 -8.55
N VAL A 29 10.78 0.05 -7.22
CA VAL A 29 9.60 0.23 -6.37
C VAL A 29 9.29 1.71 -6.29
N HIS A 30 8.07 2.09 -6.69
CA HIS A 30 7.61 3.47 -6.51
C HIS A 30 7.33 3.71 -5.02
N ILE A 31 7.91 4.76 -4.43
CA ILE A 31 7.75 5.09 -3.01
C ILE A 31 7.37 6.56 -2.88
N GLU A 32 6.24 6.79 -2.24
CA GLU A 32 5.74 8.09 -1.79
C GLU A 32 5.38 7.99 -0.31
N GLY A 33 5.93 8.89 0.51
CA GLY A 33 5.63 8.98 1.93
C GLY A 33 4.32 9.71 2.23
N ILE A 34 4.09 9.96 3.52
CA ILE A 34 2.93 10.73 4.01
C ILE A 34 3.27 12.17 4.39
N THR A 35 4.51 12.63 4.12
CA THR A 35 5.01 13.95 4.56
C THR A 35 4.28 15.13 3.95
N GLN A 36 3.65 14.94 2.78
CA GLN A 36 2.93 15.99 2.05
C GLN A 36 1.41 15.94 2.25
N ILE A 37 0.91 15.08 3.14
CA ILE A 37 -0.53 14.98 3.41
C ILE A 37 -0.92 16.07 4.41
N ASP A 38 -1.81 16.96 3.98
CA ASP A 38 -2.36 17.99 4.84
C ASP A 38 -3.57 17.49 5.64
N PRO A 39 -3.84 18.05 6.83
CA PRO A 39 -5.05 17.74 7.58
C PRO A 39 -6.35 17.96 6.78
N SER A 40 -6.35 18.91 5.83
CA SER A 40 -7.46 19.14 4.92
C SER A 40 -7.71 17.96 3.98
N ASP A 41 -6.66 17.27 3.53
CA ASP A 41 -6.81 16.11 2.65
C ASP A 41 -7.51 14.96 3.38
N ILE A 42 -7.18 14.77 4.66
CA ILE A 42 -7.83 13.79 5.53
C ILE A 42 -9.30 14.12 5.69
N GLN A 43 -9.63 15.39 6.00
CA GLN A 43 -11.02 15.82 6.15
C GLN A 43 -11.81 15.64 4.85
N PHE A 44 -11.26 16.06 3.72
CA PHE A 44 -11.94 15.90 2.43
C PHE A 44 -12.12 14.42 2.07
N ALA A 45 -11.13 13.58 2.30
CA ALA A 45 -11.26 12.14 2.08
C ALA A 45 -12.40 11.55 2.92
N GLU A 46 -12.52 11.95 4.19
CA GLU A 46 -13.62 11.54 5.06
C GLU A 46 -14.99 12.00 4.54
N ASP A 47 -15.09 13.26 4.11
CA ASP A 47 -16.32 13.83 3.54
C ASP A 47 -16.77 13.10 2.26
N PHE A 48 -15.82 12.57 1.48
CA PHE A 48 -16.08 11.74 0.30
C PHE A 48 -16.31 10.25 0.61
N GLY A 49 -16.29 9.82 1.88
CA GLY A 49 -16.50 8.43 2.28
C GLY A 49 -15.26 7.53 2.18
N TYR A 50 -14.08 8.12 2.15
CA TYR A 50 -12.79 7.44 2.11
C TYR A 50 -11.99 7.67 3.41
N GLN A 51 -10.89 6.92 3.55
CA GLN A 51 -9.81 7.20 4.48
C GLN A 51 -8.49 7.15 3.73
N ILE A 52 -7.55 8.01 4.10
CA ILE A 52 -6.19 7.95 3.58
C ILE A 52 -5.38 6.96 4.41
N LYS A 53 -4.76 5.97 3.75
CA LYS A 53 -3.83 5.03 4.36
C LYS A 53 -2.55 4.95 3.51
N LEU A 54 -1.40 4.83 4.15
CA LEU A 54 -0.17 4.48 3.45
C LEU A 54 -0.21 2.99 3.12
N LEU A 55 -0.42 2.66 1.84
CA LEU A 55 -0.50 1.27 1.41
C LEU A 55 0.75 0.86 0.65
N ALA A 56 1.21 -0.35 0.92
CA ALA A 56 2.14 -1.06 0.05
C ALA A 56 1.33 -2.05 -0.80
N ILE A 57 1.35 -1.83 -2.11
CA ILE A 57 0.52 -2.53 -3.08
C ILE A 57 1.43 -3.31 -4.02
N SER A 58 1.10 -4.58 -4.19
CA SER A 58 1.73 -5.46 -5.16
C SER A 58 0.66 -6.11 -6.01
N ARG A 59 0.77 -6.00 -7.33
CA ARG A 59 -0.26 -6.47 -8.27
C ARG A 59 0.36 -7.13 -9.49
N ASN A 60 -0.16 -8.30 -9.85
CA ASN A 60 0.12 -8.90 -11.14
C ASN A 60 -0.66 -8.15 -12.24
N ALA A 61 0.08 -7.57 -13.20
CA ALA A 61 -0.42 -6.84 -14.36
C ALA A 61 -0.18 -7.64 -15.67
N GLY A 62 -0.25 -8.97 -15.59
CA GLY A 62 0.00 -9.89 -16.71
C GLY A 62 1.48 -10.18 -16.87
N GLU A 63 2.14 -9.53 -17.81
CA GLU A 63 3.58 -9.73 -18.08
C GLU A 63 4.49 -9.03 -17.08
N ARG A 64 3.93 -8.21 -16.18
CA ARG A 64 4.67 -7.38 -15.23
C ARG A 64 4.03 -7.42 -13.86
N ILE A 65 4.84 -7.11 -12.85
CA ILE A 65 4.39 -6.94 -11.47
C ILE A 65 4.54 -5.46 -11.14
N GLU A 66 3.44 -4.85 -10.69
CA GLU A 66 3.44 -3.50 -10.15
C GLU A 66 3.72 -3.58 -8.66
N VAL A 67 4.75 -2.87 -8.19
CA VAL A 67 5.06 -2.74 -6.76
C VAL A 67 5.19 -1.25 -6.43
N ARG A 68 4.38 -0.78 -5.48
CA ARG A 68 4.35 0.63 -5.08
C ARG A 68 3.95 0.81 -3.63
N VAL A 69 4.43 1.89 -3.03
CA VAL A 69 4.06 2.39 -1.71
C VAL A 69 3.65 3.84 -1.87
N HIS A 70 2.42 4.19 -1.52
CA HIS A 70 1.97 5.58 -1.54
C HIS A 70 0.70 5.79 -0.70
N PRO A 71 0.41 7.04 -0.29
CA PRO A 71 -0.89 7.38 0.28
C PRO A 71 -2.02 7.00 -0.67
N THR A 72 -3.04 6.31 -0.15
CA THR A 72 -4.16 5.80 -0.93
C THR A 72 -5.47 6.08 -0.22
N MET A 73 -6.44 6.64 -0.94
CA MET A 73 -7.83 6.72 -0.50
C MET A 73 -8.49 5.35 -0.61
N ILE A 74 -8.93 4.81 0.52
CA ILE A 74 -9.64 3.52 0.60
C ILE A 74 -11.07 3.80 1.07
N PRO A 75 -12.11 3.19 0.46
CA PRO A 75 -13.47 3.31 0.94
C PRO A 75 -13.58 2.94 2.43
N GLN A 76 -14.34 3.71 3.20
CA GLN A 76 -14.48 3.48 4.65
C GLN A 76 -15.04 2.10 5.01
N GLU A 77 -15.76 1.45 4.10
CA GLU A 77 -16.31 0.10 4.28
C GLU A 77 -15.27 -1.02 4.09
N HIS A 78 -14.14 -0.72 3.43
CA HIS A 78 -13.10 -1.72 3.19
C HIS A 78 -12.41 -2.11 4.50
N MET A 79 -12.11 -3.40 4.68
CA MET A 79 -11.50 -3.91 5.92
C MET A 79 -10.18 -3.23 6.29
N LEU A 80 -9.33 -2.92 5.29
CA LEU A 80 -8.08 -2.20 5.53
C LEU A 80 -8.29 -0.77 6.06
N ALA A 81 -9.43 -0.12 5.77
CA ALA A 81 -9.72 1.20 6.31
C ALA A 81 -9.91 1.13 7.84
N LYS A 82 -10.43 0.01 8.36
CA LYS A 82 -10.70 -0.20 9.80
C LYS A 82 -9.45 -0.50 10.63
N VAL A 83 -8.27 -0.61 10.01
CA VAL A 83 -7.01 -0.85 10.72
C VAL A 83 -6.49 0.48 11.25
N GLU A 84 -6.37 0.58 12.57
CA GLU A 84 -6.03 1.82 13.27
C GLU A 84 -4.83 1.63 14.21
N GLY A 85 -4.24 2.75 14.64
CA GLY A 85 -3.09 2.75 15.54
C GLY A 85 -1.85 2.12 14.91
N ALA A 86 -1.10 1.36 15.71
CA ALA A 86 0.14 0.71 15.28
C ALA A 86 -0.08 -0.72 14.73
N TYR A 87 -1.32 -1.12 14.47
CA TYR A 87 -1.63 -2.43 13.90
C TYR A 87 -1.33 -2.46 12.40
N ASN A 88 -0.85 -3.61 11.93
CA ASN A 88 -0.61 -3.87 10.51
C ASN A 88 -1.62 -4.89 10.00
N ALA A 89 -1.96 -4.82 8.71
CA ALA A 89 -2.81 -5.81 8.06
C ALA A 89 -2.30 -6.08 6.63
N ILE A 90 -2.60 -7.28 6.14
CA ILE A 90 -2.28 -7.70 4.77
C ILE A 90 -3.57 -8.26 4.16
N HIS A 91 -3.92 -7.78 2.97
CA HIS A 91 -5.02 -8.29 2.17
C HIS A 91 -4.46 -8.98 0.94
N ILE A 92 -4.78 -10.25 0.75
CA ILE A 92 -4.30 -11.07 -0.37
C ILE A 92 -5.51 -11.48 -1.20
N SER A 93 -5.41 -11.29 -2.51
CA SER A 93 -6.39 -11.79 -3.48
C SER A 93 -5.64 -12.63 -4.51
N GLY A 94 -6.12 -13.84 -4.74
CA GLY A 94 -5.55 -14.79 -5.69
C GLY A 94 -6.62 -15.76 -6.17
N ASP A 95 -6.41 -16.32 -7.35
CA ASP A 95 -7.25 -17.38 -7.88
C ASP A 95 -6.80 -18.74 -7.28
N ALA A 96 -7.76 -19.63 -7.04
CA ALA A 96 -7.54 -20.91 -6.37
C ALA A 96 -7.69 -22.12 -7.31
N VAL A 97 -7.70 -21.89 -8.62
CA VAL A 97 -7.89 -22.94 -9.65
C VAL A 97 -6.68 -23.83 -9.87
#